data_AF-A0A2V9YY88-F1
#
_entry.id   AF-A0A2V9YY88-F1
#
_cell.length_a   1.000
_cell.length_b   1.000
_cell.length_c   1.000
_cell.angle_alpha   90.00
_cell.angle_beta   90.00
_cell.angle_gamma   90.00
#
_symmetry.space_group_name_H-M   'P 1'
#
loop_
_entity.id
_entity.type
_entity.pdbx_description
1 polymer ?
#
loop_
_entity_poly.entity_id
_entity_poly.type
_entity_poly.pdbx_seq_one_letter_code
_entity_poly.pdbx_strand_id
1 'polypeptide(L)'
;MASATSLRSRRSAAQLHALAGVEREIRANDHNGRRKYLLDFSRAFRAYESVLASEQLPELLQQADIILIGDYHALPASQRFAASLIEQAARDTERPVVLGLETVFSRDQHILDEWLRDEIDEEELHERIRFDLDWGYEWEPFAALLRNARQHAKAIYGLDCMPRQDLRKIGARDRHAAAKIAEVRQRHPDALISILFGESHLAPNHLPRLIHERLTGERLLTVLQNVDALYWRAAGENCDRVEAVRVTDDVVCVFNATPLEKYESYRFCLDRWSREGVGAPDLSPTIYNLIDGLLRFLGINLYSAHNTTQPKFLVDSLPEVYCRNSDAMLRKLLSGKGVTEHEKKTMLARVEASGSVYLPRVNAFYIREFQMMHAAEEAARFLHHACRGLPLRANGNANAAEAQEDVFYTRALEDALAYFGSRVLYPARPPARESDLYELYDYTREDVEQQTSFEFQEFIRMIDFLALHRGFERNAGRYPQPPRPIQEGLHCEAEKLDYLTRQLGYMLGSDLYDAYLEGRLTRRFLKGLFLLHLEQPGTAASAYFSLVRKVRAAKNKVHAAGK
;
A
#
# COMPACT_ATOMS: atom_id res chain seq x y z
N MET A 1 -28.03 -35.00 -46.02
CA MET A 1 -27.27 -33.85 -45.48
C MET A 1 -27.56 -33.76 -43.98
N ALA A 2 -26.54 -33.48 -43.16
CA ALA A 2 -26.73 -33.31 -41.72
C ALA A 2 -27.52 -32.01 -41.45
N SER A 3 -28.48 -32.02 -40.53
CA SER A 3 -29.23 -30.80 -40.18
C SER A 3 -28.28 -29.78 -39.51
N ALA A 4 -28.54 -28.47 -39.69
CA ALA A 4 -27.75 -27.39 -39.09
C ALA A 4 -27.58 -27.57 -37.57
N THR A 5 -28.63 -28.04 -36.89
CA THR A 5 -28.61 -28.39 -35.46
C THR A 5 -27.60 -29.51 -35.15
N SER A 6 -27.53 -30.57 -35.97
CA SER A 6 -26.57 -31.66 -35.76
C SER A 6 -25.12 -31.24 -36.04
N LEU A 7 -24.91 -30.31 -36.97
CA LEU A 7 -23.59 -29.73 -37.26
C LEU A 7 -23.11 -28.80 -36.13
N ARG A 8 -24.00 -27.94 -35.59
CA ARG A 8 -23.72 -27.08 -34.43
C ARG A 8 -23.42 -27.90 -33.17
N SER A 9 -24.14 -29.00 -32.96
CA SER A 9 -23.88 -29.94 -31.86
C SER A 9 -22.50 -30.63 -31.99
N ARG A 10 -22.14 -31.11 -33.19
CA ARG A 10 -20.81 -31.71 -33.45
C ARG A 10 -19.65 -30.72 -33.28
N ARG A 11 -19.82 -29.47 -33.75
CA ARG A 11 -18.82 -28.39 -33.54
C ARG A 11 -18.56 -28.16 -32.06
N SER A 12 -19.62 -28.05 -31.27
CA SER A 12 -19.52 -27.83 -29.82
C SER A 12 -18.87 -29.02 -29.10
N ALA A 13 -19.15 -30.25 -29.53
CA ALA A 13 -18.53 -31.46 -28.97
C ALA A 13 -17.00 -31.51 -29.14
N ALA A 14 -16.48 -31.07 -30.30
CA ALA A 14 -15.03 -31.02 -30.54
C ALA A 14 -14.33 -30.01 -29.62
N GLN A 15 -14.90 -28.81 -29.48
CA GLN A 15 -14.37 -27.79 -28.57
C GLN A 15 -14.45 -28.22 -27.11
N LEU A 16 -15.56 -28.85 -26.69
CA LEU A 16 -15.71 -29.39 -25.33
C LEU A 16 -14.67 -30.48 -25.03
N HIS A 17 -14.33 -31.33 -26.01
CA HIS A 17 -13.28 -32.34 -25.85
C HIS A 17 -11.91 -31.71 -25.65
N ALA A 18 -11.54 -30.73 -26.49
CA ALA A 18 -10.28 -29.99 -26.33
C ALA A 18 -10.22 -29.28 -24.97
N LEU A 19 -11.31 -28.59 -24.59
CA LEU A 19 -11.44 -27.90 -23.32
C LEU A 19 -11.24 -28.84 -22.12
N ALA A 20 -11.81 -30.05 -22.16
CA ALA A 20 -11.64 -31.04 -21.11
C ALA A 20 -10.17 -31.51 -20.95
N GLY A 21 -9.35 -31.41 -22.00
CA GLY A 21 -7.90 -31.60 -21.90
C GLY A 21 -7.25 -30.50 -21.05
N VAL A 22 -7.46 -29.24 -21.47
CA VAL A 22 -6.88 -28.05 -20.85
C VAL A 22 -7.32 -27.88 -19.39
N GLU A 23 -8.60 -28.07 -19.09
CA GLU A 23 -9.12 -27.97 -17.72
C GLU A 23 -8.48 -29.00 -16.77
N ARG A 24 -8.13 -30.19 -17.27
CA ARG A 24 -7.44 -31.20 -16.44
C ARG A 24 -6.05 -30.75 -16.05
N GLU A 25 -5.31 -30.12 -16.97
CA GLU A 25 -3.98 -29.58 -16.70
C GLU A 25 -4.05 -28.38 -15.75
N ILE A 26 -5.02 -27.47 -15.93
CA ILE A 26 -5.23 -26.33 -15.03
C ILE A 26 -5.56 -26.82 -13.62
N ARG A 27 -6.50 -27.75 -13.45
CA ARG A 27 -6.89 -28.27 -12.13
C ARG A 27 -5.78 -29.00 -11.39
N ALA A 28 -4.80 -29.53 -12.12
CA ALA A 28 -3.62 -30.13 -11.50
C ALA A 28 -2.70 -29.07 -10.85
N ASN A 29 -2.71 -27.84 -11.40
CA ASN A 29 -1.80 -26.76 -11.01
C ASN A 29 -2.48 -25.64 -10.18
N ASP A 30 -3.80 -25.46 -10.28
CA ASP A 30 -4.59 -24.50 -9.50
C ASP A 30 -5.81 -25.17 -8.83
N HIS A 31 -5.84 -25.08 -7.50
CA HIS A 31 -6.88 -25.67 -6.66
C HIS A 31 -7.95 -24.65 -6.19
N ASN A 32 -7.86 -23.39 -6.61
CA ASN A 32 -8.69 -22.31 -6.08
C ASN A 32 -10.15 -22.33 -6.56
N GLY A 33 -10.48 -23.03 -7.64
CA GLY A 33 -11.83 -23.04 -8.24
C GLY A 33 -12.98 -23.47 -7.33
N ARG A 34 -12.68 -24.08 -6.16
CA ARG A 34 -13.69 -24.49 -5.16
C ARG A 34 -14.03 -23.40 -4.13
N ARG A 35 -13.33 -22.28 -4.13
CA ARG A 35 -13.58 -21.21 -3.15
C ARG A 35 -14.94 -20.57 -3.39
N LYS A 36 -15.67 -20.29 -2.30
CA LYS A 36 -17.02 -19.70 -2.34
C LYS A 36 -17.11 -18.49 -3.27
N TYR A 37 -16.15 -17.57 -3.19
CA TYR A 37 -16.14 -16.36 -4.01
C TYR A 37 -16.18 -16.66 -5.52
N LEU A 38 -15.34 -17.58 -6.01
CA LEU A 38 -15.35 -17.99 -7.43
C LEU A 38 -16.63 -18.78 -7.79
N LEU A 39 -17.14 -19.57 -6.84
CA LEU A 39 -18.41 -20.29 -7.02
C LEU A 39 -19.62 -19.34 -7.09
N ASP A 40 -19.62 -18.24 -6.35
CA ASP A 40 -20.70 -17.24 -6.40
C ASP A 40 -20.81 -16.65 -7.81
N PHE A 41 -19.68 -16.30 -8.45
CA PHE A 41 -19.65 -15.83 -9.84
C PHE A 41 -20.17 -16.88 -10.83
N SER A 42 -19.59 -18.09 -10.83
CA SER A 42 -19.97 -19.17 -11.77
C SER A 42 -21.41 -19.69 -11.57
N ARG A 43 -22.01 -19.47 -10.40
CA ARG A 43 -23.42 -19.80 -10.14
C ARG A 43 -24.36 -18.69 -10.55
N ALA A 44 -23.95 -17.42 -10.46
CA ALA A 44 -24.77 -16.27 -10.82
C ALA A 44 -25.10 -16.24 -12.32
N PHE A 45 -24.15 -16.61 -13.18
CA PHE A 45 -24.26 -16.40 -14.62
C PHE A 45 -24.37 -17.72 -15.39
N ARG A 46 -25.58 -18.29 -15.43
CA ARG A 46 -25.89 -19.55 -16.12
C ARG A 46 -27.01 -19.45 -17.17
N ALA A 47 -27.69 -18.32 -17.17
CA ALA A 47 -28.80 -18.04 -18.05
C ALA A 47 -28.74 -16.59 -18.51
N TYR A 48 -29.41 -16.32 -19.62
CA TYR A 48 -29.62 -14.99 -20.14
C TYR A 48 -31.06 -14.88 -20.64
N GLU A 49 -31.58 -13.67 -20.70
CA GLU A 49 -32.95 -13.35 -21.10
C GLU A 49 -33.09 -13.34 -22.63
N SER A 50 -32.16 -12.70 -23.34
CA SER A 50 -32.21 -12.59 -24.79
C SER A 50 -30.84 -12.44 -25.45
N VAL A 51 -30.76 -12.75 -26.74
CA VAL A 51 -29.66 -12.33 -27.61
C VAL A 51 -29.77 -10.82 -27.87
N LEU A 52 -28.64 -10.11 -27.85
CA LEU A 52 -28.60 -8.69 -28.21
C LEU A 52 -28.35 -8.52 -29.71
N ALA A 53 -29.10 -7.62 -30.33
CA ALA A 53 -28.77 -7.08 -31.64
C ALA A 53 -27.56 -6.14 -31.53
N SER A 54 -26.82 -5.96 -32.64
CA SER A 54 -25.56 -5.24 -32.66
C SER A 54 -25.68 -3.77 -32.20
N GLU A 55 -26.85 -3.15 -32.38
CA GLU A 55 -27.12 -1.76 -32.00
C GLU A 55 -27.44 -1.58 -30.50
N GLN A 56 -27.87 -2.65 -29.83
CA GLN A 56 -28.38 -2.55 -28.45
C GLN A 56 -27.27 -2.40 -27.41
N LEU A 57 -26.09 -2.97 -27.65
CA LEU A 57 -24.96 -2.85 -26.71
C LEU A 57 -24.47 -1.38 -26.62
N PRO A 58 -24.21 -0.66 -27.73
CA PRO A 58 -23.91 0.77 -27.70
C PRO A 58 -24.96 1.60 -26.94
N GLU A 59 -26.25 1.35 -27.15
CA GLU A 59 -27.33 2.06 -26.45
C GLU A 59 -27.27 1.87 -24.93
N LEU A 60 -27.02 0.63 -24.47
CA LEU A 60 -26.87 0.32 -23.04
C LEU A 60 -25.64 1.02 -22.43
N LEU A 61 -24.52 1.02 -23.15
CA LEU A 61 -23.29 1.68 -22.71
C LEU A 61 -23.48 3.20 -22.56
N GLN A 62 -24.19 3.84 -23.49
CA GLN A 62 -24.48 5.28 -23.43
C GLN A 62 -25.42 5.65 -22.27
N GLN A 63 -26.33 4.74 -21.89
CA GLN A 63 -27.24 4.93 -20.77
C GLN A 63 -26.58 4.65 -19.41
N ALA A 64 -25.41 4.02 -19.36
CA ALA A 64 -24.72 3.79 -18.10
C ALA A 64 -24.09 5.08 -17.57
N ASP A 65 -24.00 5.19 -16.24
CA ASP A 65 -23.17 6.20 -15.58
C ASP A 65 -21.85 5.58 -15.11
N ILE A 66 -21.90 4.29 -14.75
CA ILE A 66 -20.76 3.47 -14.36
C ILE A 66 -20.83 2.14 -15.13
N ILE A 67 -19.72 1.74 -15.76
CA ILE A 67 -19.60 0.48 -16.49
C ILE A 67 -18.56 -0.40 -15.77
N LEU A 68 -18.96 -1.57 -15.28
CA LEU A 68 -18.06 -2.60 -14.76
C LEU A 68 -17.73 -3.60 -15.86
N ILE A 69 -16.48 -3.68 -16.27
CA ILE A 69 -15.99 -4.56 -17.33
C ILE A 69 -15.25 -5.72 -16.67
N GLY A 70 -15.69 -6.95 -16.96
CA GLY A 70 -15.08 -8.16 -16.43
C GLY A 70 -13.80 -8.50 -17.18
N ASP A 71 -12.69 -8.64 -16.47
CA ASP A 71 -11.41 -9.02 -17.05
C ASP A 71 -11.10 -10.50 -16.79
N TYR A 72 -10.71 -11.21 -17.83
CA TYR A 72 -9.98 -12.47 -17.64
C TYR A 72 -8.52 -12.18 -17.92
N HIS A 73 -7.76 -11.96 -16.84
CA HIS A 73 -6.41 -11.39 -16.89
C HIS A 73 -5.45 -12.12 -17.82
N ALA A 74 -5.61 -13.45 -17.95
CA ALA A 74 -4.77 -14.26 -18.82
C ALA A 74 -5.09 -14.12 -20.31
N LEU A 75 -6.22 -13.53 -20.70
CA LEU A 75 -6.71 -13.51 -22.07
C LEU A 75 -6.59 -12.11 -22.70
N PRO A 76 -5.63 -11.90 -23.64
CA PRO A 76 -5.44 -10.61 -24.33
C PRO A 76 -6.68 -10.03 -25.01
N ALA A 77 -7.61 -10.89 -25.44
CA ALA A 77 -8.87 -10.44 -26.05
C ALA A 77 -9.74 -9.64 -25.06
N SER A 78 -9.66 -9.95 -23.76
CA SER A 78 -10.41 -9.23 -22.72
C SER A 78 -9.97 -7.78 -22.59
N GLN A 79 -8.66 -7.53 -22.58
CA GLN A 79 -8.12 -6.17 -22.47
C GLN A 79 -8.28 -5.39 -23.78
N ARG A 80 -8.13 -6.05 -24.93
CA ARG A 80 -8.44 -5.41 -26.24
C ARG A 80 -9.89 -4.98 -26.34
N PHE A 81 -10.82 -5.82 -25.90
CA PHE A 81 -12.24 -5.46 -25.87
C PHE A 81 -12.49 -4.27 -24.92
N ALA A 82 -11.92 -4.29 -23.71
CA ALA A 82 -12.02 -3.16 -22.78
C ALA A 82 -11.47 -1.85 -23.40
N ALA A 83 -10.32 -1.91 -24.08
CA ALA A 83 -9.76 -0.75 -24.80
C ALA A 83 -10.71 -0.23 -25.88
N SER A 84 -11.30 -1.14 -26.68
CA SER A 84 -12.27 -0.74 -27.72
C SER A 84 -13.53 -0.09 -27.13
N LEU A 85 -13.99 -0.53 -25.95
CA LEU A 85 -15.12 0.09 -25.26
C LEU A 85 -14.78 1.50 -24.77
N ILE A 86 -13.56 1.72 -24.27
CA ILE A 86 -13.11 3.04 -23.79
C ILE A 86 -13.00 4.02 -24.97
N GLU A 87 -12.39 3.58 -26.06
CA GLU A 87 -12.28 4.35 -27.31
C GLU A 87 -13.66 4.68 -27.89
N GLN A 88 -14.56 3.69 -27.95
CA GLN A 88 -15.92 3.90 -28.42
C GLN A 88 -16.68 4.88 -27.52
N ALA A 89 -16.63 4.68 -26.20
CA ALA A 89 -17.27 5.57 -25.24
C ALA A 89 -16.78 7.01 -25.43
N ALA A 90 -15.47 7.23 -25.54
CA ALA A 90 -14.90 8.57 -25.72
C ALA A 90 -15.29 9.24 -27.05
N ARG A 91 -15.73 8.46 -28.05
CA ARG A 91 -16.25 8.98 -29.33
C ARG A 91 -17.75 9.25 -29.28
N ASP A 92 -18.49 8.34 -28.68
CA ASP A 92 -19.95 8.28 -28.77
C ASP A 92 -20.65 9.09 -27.67
N THR A 93 -19.94 9.47 -26.60
CA THR A 93 -20.46 10.31 -25.52
C THR A 93 -19.78 11.67 -25.47
N GLU A 94 -20.56 12.71 -25.14
CA GLU A 94 -20.00 14.03 -24.81
C GLU A 94 -19.43 14.06 -23.38
N ARG A 95 -19.73 13.04 -22.55
CA ARG A 95 -19.24 12.95 -21.18
C ARG A 95 -17.75 12.58 -21.17
N PRO A 96 -16.94 13.17 -20.27
CA PRO A 96 -15.58 12.69 -20.05
C PRO A 96 -15.60 11.21 -19.65
N VAL A 97 -14.71 10.41 -20.24
CA VAL A 97 -14.55 9.00 -19.83
C VAL A 97 -13.45 8.91 -18.78
N VAL A 98 -13.68 8.20 -17.69
CA VAL A 98 -12.67 7.94 -16.65
C VAL A 98 -12.49 6.43 -16.51
N LEU A 99 -11.24 5.98 -16.48
CA LEU A 99 -10.89 4.57 -16.33
C LEU A 99 -10.43 4.26 -14.91
N GLY A 100 -10.97 3.20 -14.31
CA GLY A 100 -10.49 2.60 -13.07
C GLY A 100 -9.97 1.19 -13.32
N LEU A 101 -8.83 0.84 -12.74
CA LEU A 101 -8.12 -0.43 -12.99
C LEU A 101 -7.87 -1.20 -11.70
N GLU A 102 -8.15 -2.51 -11.72
CA GLU A 102 -7.70 -3.43 -10.67
C GLU A 102 -6.18 -3.60 -10.68
N THR A 103 -5.56 -3.61 -11.86
CA THR A 103 -4.14 -3.91 -12.07
C THR A 103 -3.18 -2.97 -11.31
N VAL A 104 -3.60 -1.74 -11.02
CA VAL A 104 -2.81 -0.74 -10.29
C VAL A 104 -3.40 -0.55 -8.89
N PHE A 105 -2.55 -0.60 -7.85
CA PHE A 105 -3.00 -0.30 -6.50
C PHE A 105 -3.25 1.21 -6.32
N SER A 106 -4.22 1.57 -5.46
CA SER A 106 -4.47 2.98 -5.18
C SER A 106 -3.28 3.72 -4.52
N ARG A 107 -2.40 3.01 -3.81
CA ARG A 107 -1.14 3.58 -3.28
C ARG A 107 -0.17 4.03 -4.40
N ASP A 108 -0.24 3.35 -5.55
CA ASP A 108 0.66 3.53 -6.69
C ASP A 108 0.09 4.54 -7.71
N GLN A 109 -1.00 5.25 -7.37
CA GLN A 109 -1.61 6.28 -8.22
C GLN A 109 -0.61 7.37 -8.61
N HIS A 110 0.32 7.72 -7.72
CA HIS A 110 1.30 8.77 -8.00
C HIS A 110 2.27 8.36 -9.13
N ILE A 111 2.64 7.07 -9.22
CA ILE A 111 3.45 6.52 -10.32
C ILE A 111 2.67 6.60 -11.64
N LEU A 112 1.38 6.23 -11.60
CA LEU A 112 0.51 6.32 -12.77
C LEU A 112 0.35 7.78 -13.24
N ASP A 113 0.22 8.72 -12.30
CA ASP A 113 0.11 10.14 -12.61
C ASP A 113 1.40 10.71 -13.21
N GLU A 114 2.58 10.30 -12.72
CA GLU A 114 3.89 10.65 -13.29
C GLU A 114 4.00 10.17 -14.74
N TRP A 115 3.59 8.93 -15.02
CA TRP A 115 3.57 8.38 -16.38
C TRP A 115 2.59 9.15 -17.29
N LEU A 116 1.39 9.47 -16.78
CA LEU A 116 0.41 10.25 -17.54
C LEU A 116 0.93 11.64 -17.94
N ARG A 117 1.84 12.22 -17.13
CA ARG A 117 2.52 13.51 -17.37
C ARG A 117 3.81 13.41 -18.19
N ASP A 118 4.18 12.23 -18.69
CA ASP A 118 5.47 11.96 -19.36
C ASP A 118 6.70 12.21 -18.46
N GLU A 119 6.55 12.11 -17.14
CA GLU A 119 7.67 12.24 -16.18
C GLU A 119 8.48 10.94 -16.07
N ILE A 120 7.84 9.80 -16.34
CA ILE A 120 8.45 8.46 -16.44
C ILE A 120 7.96 7.76 -17.71
N ASP A 121 8.77 6.86 -18.26
CA ASP A 121 8.39 6.05 -19.41
C ASP A 121 7.64 4.76 -19.02
N GLU A 122 7.29 3.95 -20.03
CA GLU A 122 6.52 2.72 -19.83
C GLU A 122 7.32 1.63 -19.10
N GLU A 123 8.65 1.60 -19.26
CA GLU A 123 9.53 0.64 -18.58
C GLU A 123 9.64 0.97 -17.09
N GLU A 124 9.82 2.26 -16.75
CA GLU A 124 9.82 2.71 -15.37
C GLU A 124 8.44 2.54 -14.70
N LEU A 125 7.34 2.72 -15.45
CA LEU A 125 5.98 2.39 -14.96
C LEU A 125 5.87 0.90 -14.62
N HIS A 126 6.25 0.00 -15.55
CA HIS A 126 6.21 -1.46 -15.38
C HIS A 126 6.99 -1.91 -14.14
N GLU A 127 8.19 -1.38 -13.94
CA GLU A 127 9.03 -1.67 -12.76
C GLU A 127 8.42 -1.13 -11.46
N ARG A 128 8.01 0.14 -11.43
CA ARG A 128 7.59 0.80 -10.17
C ARG A 128 6.23 0.35 -9.67
N ILE A 129 5.28 0.01 -10.55
CA ILE A 129 4.03 -0.65 -10.13
C ILE A 129 4.23 -2.14 -9.84
N ARG A 130 5.47 -2.63 -10.00
CA ARG A 130 5.90 -4.00 -9.71
C ARG A 130 5.02 -5.02 -10.43
N PHE A 131 4.72 -4.77 -11.70
CA PHE A 131 3.70 -5.49 -12.45
C PHE A 131 3.93 -7.00 -12.45
N ASP A 132 5.17 -7.45 -12.64
CA ASP A 132 5.49 -8.89 -12.70
C ASP A 132 5.28 -9.58 -11.34
N LEU A 133 5.54 -8.89 -10.23
CA LEU A 133 5.42 -9.44 -8.87
C LEU A 133 3.98 -9.36 -8.34
N ASP A 134 3.33 -8.21 -8.56
CA ASP A 134 2.03 -7.90 -7.96
C ASP A 134 0.86 -8.28 -8.89
N TRP A 135 1.09 -8.46 -10.19
CA TRP A 135 0.08 -8.90 -11.16
C TRP A 135 0.46 -10.19 -11.87
N GLY A 136 1.66 -10.24 -12.45
CA GLY A 136 2.25 -11.44 -13.03
C GLY A 136 1.64 -11.91 -14.35
N TYR A 137 0.76 -11.16 -15.01
CA TYR A 137 0.24 -11.50 -16.35
C TYR A 137 1.13 -10.95 -17.47
N GLU A 138 0.74 -11.09 -18.74
CA GLU A 138 1.52 -10.50 -19.84
C GLU A 138 1.39 -8.97 -19.82
N TRP A 139 2.53 -8.26 -19.96
CA TRP A 139 2.57 -6.79 -19.93
C TRP A 139 1.84 -6.16 -21.13
N GLU A 140 2.16 -6.61 -22.35
CA GLU A 140 1.75 -5.92 -23.59
C GLU A 140 0.23 -5.71 -23.72
N PRO A 141 -0.66 -6.70 -23.45
CA PRO A 141 -2.11 -6.46 -23.52
C PRO A 141 -2.59 -5.35 -22.56
N PHE A 142 -1.99 -5.27 -21.38
CA PHE A 142 -2.28 -4.23 -20.41
C PHE A 142 -1.66 -2.88 -20.81
N ALA A 143 -0.43 -2.87 -21.31
CA ALA A 143 0.24 -1.67 -21.81
C ALA A 143 -0.53 -1.04 -22.99
N ALA A 144 -1.02 -1.87 -23.92
CA ALA A 144 -1.85 -1.42 -25.03
C ALA A 144 -3.18 -0.80 -24.55
N LEU A 145 -3.82 -1.40 -23.54
CA LEU A 145 -5.00 -0.82 -22.88
C LEU A 145 -4.68 0.53 -22.25
N LEU A 146 -3.56 0.66 -21.52
CA LEU A 146 -3.14 1.91 -20.91
C LEU A 146 -2.85 3.00 -21.94
N ARG A 147 -2.14 2.66 -23.03
CA ARG A 147 -1.87 3.60 -24.14
C ARG A 147 -3.14 4.09 -24.80
N ASN A 148 -4.10 3.19 -25.04
CA ASN A 148 -5.42 3.54 -25.56
C ASN A 148 -6.18 4.46 -24.58
N ALA A 149 -6.22 4.11 -23.30
CA ALA A 149 -6.87 4.91 -22.28
C ALA A 149 -6.21 6.29 -22.11
N ARG A 150 -4.88 6.38 -22.24
CA ARG A 150 -4.16 7.67 -22.19
C ARG A 150 -4.55 8.62 -23.32
N GLN A 151 -4.96 8.09 -24.46
CA GLN A 151 -5.42 8.87 -25.62
C GLN A 151 -6.90 9.31 -25.49
N HIS A 152 -7.73 8.50 -24.84
CA HIS A 152 -9.20 8.63 -24.89
C HIS A 152 -9.87 8.97 -23.56
N ALA A 153 -9.29 8.56 -22.44
CA ALA A 153 -9.83 8.82 -21.11
C ALA A 153 -9.30 10.16 -20.55
N LYS A 154 -10.16 10.84 -19.79
CA LYS A 154 -9.84 12.06 -19.06
C LYS A 154 -8.88 11.81 -17.90
N ALA A 155 -8.99 10.65 -17.26
CA ALA A 155 -8.16 10.23 -16.13
C ALA A 155 -8.15 8.71 -16.00
N ILE A 156 -7.07 8.16 -15.42
CA ILE A 156 -6.90 6.74 -15.12
C ILE A 156 -6.60 6.59 -13.62
N TYR A 157 -7.28 5.67 -12.95
CA TYR A 157 -7.16 5.43 -11.52
C TYR A 157 -6.82 3.98 -11.19
N GLY A 158 -5.86 3.77 -10.28
CA GLY A 158 -5.66 2.49 -9.60
C GLY A 158 -6.69 2.32 -8.48
N LEU A 159 -7.40 1.19 -8.46
CA LEU A 159 -8.55 0.97 -7.55
C LEU A 159 -8.34 -0.17 -6.55
N ASP A 160 -7.31 -0.99 -6.73
CA ASP A 160 -7.09 -2.16 -5.88
C ASP A 160 -6.23 -1.85 -4.66
N CYS A 161 -6.15 -2.80 -3.72
CA CYS A 161 -5.26 -2.74 -2.57
C CYS A 161 -4.70 -4.11 -2.19
N MET A 162 -3.62 -4.11 -1.41
CA MET A 162 -2.99 -5.33 -0.91
C MET A 162 -3.79 -6.03 0.20
N PRO A 163 -3.67 -7.36 0.36
CA PRO A 163 -2.96 -8.31 -0.50
C PRO A 163 -3.87 -8.89 -1.59
N ARG A 164 -3.35 -9.04 -2.82
CA ARG A 164 -4.06 -9.73 -3.93
C ARG A 164 -4.13 -11.25 -3.75
N GLN A 165 -3.04 -11.85 -3.28
CA GLN A 165 -2.88 -13.30 -3.21
C GLN A 165 -3.72 -13.97 -2.10
N ASP A 166 -4.20 -13.20 -1.11
CA ASP A 166 -5.04 -13.74 -0.05
C ASP A 166 -6.53 -13.57 -0.37
N LEU A 167 -7.13 -14.58 -1.00
CA LEU A 167 -8.56 -14.58 -1.31
C LEU A 167 -9.47 -14.51 -0.06
N ARG A 168 -8.96 -14.67 1.17
CA ARG A 168 -9.74 -14.38 2.40
C ARG A 168 -9.96 -12.87 2.59
N LYS A 169 -9.13 -12.04 1.96
CA LYS A 169 -9.18 -10.58 2.00
C LYS A 169 -9.87 -9.96 0.78
N ILE A 170 -10.34 -10.78 -0.17
CA ILE A 170 -10.97 -10.28 -1.40
C ILE A 170 -12.17 -9.35 -1.14
N GLY A 171 -13.02 -9.66 -0.16
CA GLY A 171 -14.12 -8.76 0.20
C GLY A 171 -13.66 -7.44 0.84
N ALA A 172 -12.45 -7.37 1.41
CA ALA A 172 -11.86 -6.10 1.85
C ALA A 172 -11.39 -5.28 0.65
N ARG A 173 -10.84 -5.94 -0.38
CA ARG A 173 -10.49 -5.31 -1.67
C ARG A 173 -11.73 -4.75 -2.37
N ASP A 174 -12.85 -5.48 -2.40
CA ASP A 174 -14.11 -4.95 -2.97
C ASP A 174 -14.60 -3.70 -2.24
N ARG A 175 -14.58 -3.71 -0.89
CA ARG A 175 -14.99 -2.55 -0.08
C ARG A 175 -14.08 -1.35 -0.29
N HIS A 176 -12.79 -1.60 -0.49
CA HIS A 176 -11.80 -0.59 -0.82
C HIS A 176 -12.07 0.00 -2.21
N ALA A 177 -12.14 -0.85 -3.24
CA ALA A 177 -12.43 -0.44 -4.62
C ALA A 177 -13.73 0.36 -4.71
N ALA A 178 -14.82 -0.10 -4.08
CA ALA A 178 -16.09 0.63 -4.06
C ALA A 178 -15.98 2.02 -3.40
N ALA A 179 -15.14 2.16 -2.36
CA ALA A 179 -14.88 3.46 -1.76
C ALA A 179 -14.03 4.37 -2.66
N LYS A 180 -13.07 3.81 -3.40
CA LYS A 180 -12.26 4.55 -4.37
C LYS A 180 -13.06 4.99 -5.58
N ILE A 181 -13.94 4.14 -6.09
CA ILE A 181 -14.88 4.48 -7.17
C ILE A 181 -15.79 5.65 -6.74
N ALA A 182 -16.26 5.66 -5.49
CA ALA A 182 -17.02 6.80 -4.97
C ALA A 182 -16.19 8.09 -4.90
N GLU A 183 -14.91 8.01 -4.53
CA GLU A 183 -13.99 9.17 -4.58
C GLU A 183 -13.74 9.62 -6.04
N VAL A 184 -13.67 8.70 -7.00
CA VAL A 184 -13.55 9.03 -8.42
C VAL A 184 -14.81 9.74 -8.92
N ARG A 185 -16.01 9.24 -8.62
CA ARG A 185 -17.29 9.91 -8.93
C ARG A 185 -17.37 11.30 -8.33
N GLN A 186 -16.92 11.49 -7.08
CA GLN A 186 -16.88 12.82 -6.47
C GLN A 186 -15.96 13.79 -7.22
N ARG A 187 -14.81 13.33 -7.72
CA ARG A 187 -13.87 14.15 -8.51
C ARG A 187 -14.37 14.41 -9.93
N HIS A 188 -15.16 13.48 -10.48
CA HIS A 188 -15.66 13.51 -11.86
C HIS A 188 -17.19 13.29 -11.88
N PRO A 189 -17.98 14.28 -11.42
CA PRO A 189 -19.42 14.13 -11.25
C PRO A 189 -20.13 13.75 -12.56
N ASP A 190 -19.74 14.37 -13.67
CA ASP A 190 -20.42 14.20 -14.97
C ASP A 190 -19.83 13.10 -15.86
N ALA A 191 -18.74 12.44 -15.43
CA ALA A 191 -18.03 11.48 -16.26
C ALA A 191 -18.78 10.15 -16.44
N LEU A 192 -18.54 9.46 -17.54
CA LEU A 192 -18.79 8.03 -17.63
C LEU A 192 -17.60 7.29 -16.98
N ILE A 193 -17.85 6.50 -15.94
CA ILE A 193 -16.78 5.81 -15.20
C ILE A 193 -16.74 4.34 -15.64
N SER A 194 -15.69 3.97 -16.37
CA SER A 194 -15.41 2.60 -16.78
C SER A 194 -14.43 1.94 -15.81
N ILE A 195 -14.75 0.76 -15.30
CA ILE A 195 -13.98 0.05 -14.27
C ILE A 195 -13.65 -1.34 -14.78
N LEU A 196 -12.37 -1.67 -14.90
CA LEU A 196 -11.89 -2.99 -15.34
C LEU A 196 -11.39 -3.80 -14.14
N PHE A 197 -12.11 -4.87 -13.80
CA PHE A 197 -11.81 -5.77 -12.68
C PHE A 197 -12.00 -7.22 -13.11
N GLY A 198 -11.24 -8.13 -12.48
CA GLY A 198 -11.28 -9.56 -12.69
C GLY A 198 -12.70 -10.09 -12.57
N GLU A 199 -13.09 -10.96 -13.50
CA GLU A 199 -14.49 -11.37 -13.70
C GLU A 199 -15.17 -11.82 -12.39
N SER A 200 -14.43 -12.49 -11.49
CA SER A 200 -14.96 -12.95 -10.21
C SER A 200 -15.47 -11.84 -9.29
N HIS A 201 -14.98 -10.60 -9.43
CA HIS A 201 -15.46 -9.43 -8.68
C HIS A 201 -16.85 -8.97 -9.12
N LEU A 202 -17.31 -9.35 -10.31
CA LEU A 202 -18.57 -8.89 -10.90
C LEU A 202 -19.78 -9.75 -10.52
N ALA A 203 -19.63 -10.74 -9.65
CA ALA A 203 -20.80 -11.46 -9.14
C ALA A 203 -21.74 -10.48 -8.40
N PRO A 204 -23.08 -10.64 -8.48
CA PRO A 204 -24.02 -9.63 -7.99
C PRO A 204 -23.80 -9.20 -6.54
N ASN A 205 -23.41 -10.13 -5.66
CA ASN A 205 -23.22 -9.86 -4.23
C ASN A 205 -21.82 -9.31 -3.85
N HIS A 206 -20.92 -9.13 -4.82
CA HIS A 206 -19.53 -8.68 -4.64
C HIS A 206 -19.41 -7.16 -4.85
N LEU A 207 -18.50 -6.72 -5.73
CA LEU A 207 -18.24 -5.31 -6.02
C LEU A 207 -19.48 -4.56 -6.56
N PRO A 208 -20.31 -5.10 -7.47
CA PRO A 208 -21.52 -4.42 -7.95
C PRO A 208 -22.45 -3.95 -6.84
N ARG A 209 -22.78 -4.83 -5.88
CA ARG A 209 -23.62 -4.48 -4.72
C ARG A 209 -23.02 -3.35 -3.89
N LEU A 210 -21.71 -3.38 -3.64
CA LEU A 210 -21.04 -2.35 -2.84
C LEU A 210 -21.01 -0.99 -3.53
N ILE A 211 -20.92 -0.96 -4.86
CA ILE A 211 -21.02 0.27 -5.65
C ILE A 211 -22.45 0.81 -5.56
N HIS A 212 -23.44 -0.04 -5.81
CA HIS A 212 -24.86 0.34 -5.75
C HIS A 212 -25.27 0.89 -4.37
N GLU A 213 -24.83 0.25 -3.28
CA GLU A 213 -25.07 0.70 -1.91
C GLU A 213 -24.45 2.07 -1.60
N ARG A 214 -23.33 2.42 -2.25
CA ARG A 214 -22.61 3.68 -2.00
C ARG A 214 -23.02 4.81 -2.92
N LEU A 215 -23.37 4.49 -4.16
CA LEU A 215 -23.68 5.44 -5.22
C LEU A 215 -25.13 5.25 -5.68
N THR A 216 -26.04 5.42 -4.72
CA THR A 216 -27.49 5.27 -4.94
C THR A 216 -27.96 6.31 -5.95
N GLY A 217 -28.43 5.86 -7.12
CA GLY A 217 -28.91 6.72 -8.20
C GLY A 217 -28.06 6.67 -9.48
N GLU A 218 -26.84 6.14 -9.40
CA GLU A 218 -26.03 5.87 -10.60
C GLU A 218 -26.57 4.64 -11.34
N ARG A 219 -26.66 4.72 -12.67
CA ARG A 219 -26.96 3.55 -13.50
C ARG A 219 -25.71 2.73 -13.72
N LEU A 220 -25.64 1.59 -13.02
CA LEU A 220 -24.54 0.64 -13.12
C LEU A 220 -24.85 -0.39 -14.21
N LEU A 221 -23.95 -0.54 -15.18
CA LEU A 221 -23.99 -1.62 -16.18
C LEU A 221 -22.81 -2.56 -15.96
N THR A 222 -23.07 -3.86 -15.86
CA THR A 222 -22.05 -4.91 -15.78
C THR A 222 -21.86 -5.57 -17.14
N VAL A 223 -20.66 -5.48 -17.69
CA VAL A 223 -20.26 -6.09 -18.97
C VAL A 223 -19.34 -7.27 -18.69
N LEU A 224 -19.92 -8.47 -18.72
CA LEU A 224 -19.20 -9.73 -18.62
C LEU A 224 -18.55 -10.09 -19.96
N GLN A 225 -17.47 -10.87 -19.91
CA GLN A 225 -16.78 -11.34 -21.11
C GLN A 225 -16.65 -12.88 -21.07
N ASN A 226 -17.02 -13.53 -22.17
CA ASN A 226 -16.71 -14.94 -22.43
C ASN A 226 -17.11 -15.90 -21.28
N VAL A 227 -18.26 -15.69 -20.65
CA VAL A 227 -18.75 -16.57 -19.58
C VAL A 227 -19.18 -17.91 -20.18
N ASP A 228 -18.47 -18.99 -19.83
CA ASP A 228 -18.61 -20.32 -20.45
C ASP A 228 -20.06 -20.80 -20.53
N ALA A 229 -20.80 -20.73 -19.42
CA ALA A 229 -22.18 -21.22 -19.38
C ALA A 229 -23.10 -20.44 -20.32
N LEU A 230 -22.84 -19.15 -20.52
CA LEU A 230 -23.58 -18.30 -21.45
C LEU A 230 -23.14 -18.57 -22.89
N TYR A 231 -21.84 -18.74 -23.12
CA TYR A 231 -21.26 -19.06 -24.43
C TYR A 231 -21.85 -20.36 -24.99
N TRP A 232 -21.86 -21.44 -24.20
CA TRP A 232 -22.38 -22.74 -24.65
C TRP A 232 -23.88 -22.71 -24.93
N ARG A 233 -24.64 -21.91 -24.18
CA ARG A 233 -26.05 -21.69 -24.46
C ARG A 233 -26.25 -20.89 -25.74
N ALA A 234 -25.51 -19.79 -25.91
CA ALA A 234 -25.55 -18.96 -27.11
C ALA A 234 -25.14 -19.73 -28.38
N ALA A 235 -24.24 -20.70 -28.27
CA ALA A 235 -23.87 -21.58 -29.39
C ALA A 235 -25.03 -22.44 -29.93
N GLY A 236 -26.09 -22.62 -29.14
CA GLY A 236 -27.32 -23.32 -29.50
C GLY A 236 -28.39 -22.44 -30.17
N GLU A 237 -28.19 -21.12 -30.23
CA GLU A 237 -29.13 -20.19 -30.83
C GLU A 237 -29.29 -20.40 -32.34
N ASN A 238 -30.42 -19.93 -32.88
CA ASN A 238 -30.74 -20.13 -34.29
C ASN A 238 -29.97 -19.20 -35.24
N CYS A 239 -29.31 -18.15 -34.74
CA CYS A 239 -28.46 -17.27 -35.53
C CYS A 239 -27.04 -17.83 -35.75
N ASP A 240 -26.34 -17.32 -36.77
CA ASP A 240 -25.03 -17.85 -37.16
C ASP A 240 -23.90 -17.44 -36.21
N ARG A 241 -23.99 -16.24 -35.63
CA ARG A 241 -23.05 -15.70 -34.64
C ARG A 241 -23.80 -14.88 -33.60
N VAL A 242 -23.66 -15.25 -32.34
CA VAL A 242 -24.08 -14.44 -31.19
C VAL A 242 -22.87 -13.65 -30.72
N GLU A 243 -22.95 -12.31 -30.76
CA GLU A 243 -21.87 -11.43 -30.30
C GLU A 243 -22.05 -11.04 -28.82
N ALA A 244 -23.29 -10.87 -28.39
CA ALA A 244 -23.62 -10.54 -27.00
C ALA A 244 -25.02 -11.04 -26.60
N VAL A 245 -25.22 -11.20 -25.30
CA VAL A 245 -26.50 -11.56 -24.68
C VAL A 245 -26.81 -10.63 -23.51
N ARG A 246 -28.10 -10.40 -23.27
CA ARG A 246 -28.63 -9.71 -22.09
C ARG A 246 -28.89 -10.74 -20.99
N VAL A 247 -28.16 -10.65 -19.89
CA VAL A 247 -28.35 -11.52 -18.73
C VAL A 247 -29.49 -11.02 -17.85
N THR A 248 -29.48 -9.72 -17.56
CA THR A 248 -30.53 -8.92 -16.93
C THR A 248 -30.47 -7.51 -17.54
N ASP A 249 -31.38 -6.61 -17.17
CA ASP A 249 -31.38 -5.23 -17.67
C ASP A 249 -30.07 -4.45 -17.42
N ASP A 250 -29.34 -4.78 -16.36
CA ASP A 250 -28.10 -4.16 -15.91
C ASP A 250 -26.86 -5.07 -16.09
N VAL A 251 -27.01 -6.24 -16.71
CA VAL A 251 -25.91 -7.18 -16.96
C VAL A 251 -25.96 -7.72 -18.38
N VAL A 252 -24.87 -7.54 -19.11
CA VAL A 252 -24.66 -8.10 -20.46
C VAL A 252 -23.43 -9.00 -20.48
N CYS A 253 -23.38 -9.94 -21.42
CA CYS A 253 -22.19 -10.74 -21.67
C CYS A 253 -21.82 -10.69 -23.14
N VAL A 254 -20.57 -10.33 -23.44
CA VAL A 254 -20.01 -10.33 -24.80
C VAL A 254 -19.16 -11.57 -25.07
N PHE A 255 -19.07 -11.98 -26.32
CA PHE A 255 -18.26 -13.10 -26.78
C PHE A 255 -17.20 -12.64 -27.77
N ASN A 256 -16.04 -12.26 -27.25
CA ASN A 256 -14.86 -11.85 -28.03
C ASN A 256 -13.77 -12.94 -28.09
N ALA A 257 -13.94 -14.04 -27.36
CA ALA A 257 -13.12 -15.24 -27.44
C ALA A 257 -13.95 -16.49 -27.11
N THR A 258 -13.45 -17.65 -27.52
CA THR A 258 -14.00 -18.94 -27.13
C THR A 258 -13.51 -19.36 -25.75
N PRO A 259 -14.24 -20.23 -25.02
CA PRO A 259 -13.74 -20.82 -23.79
C PRO A 259 -12.38 -21.51 -23.99
N LEU A 260 -12.16 -22.19 -25.12
CA LEU A 260 -10.87 -22.84 -25.39
C LEU A 260 -9.71 -21.84 -25.41
N GLU A 261 -9.85 -20.71 -26.10
CA GLU A 261 -8.84 -19.64 -26.08
C GLU A 261 -8.62 -19.11 -24.67
N LYS A 262 -9.71 -18.85 -23.93
CA LYS A 262 -9.66 -18.40 -22.53
C LYS A 262 -8.80 -19.32 -21.65
N TYR A 263 -9.05 -20.63 -21.70
CA TYR A 263 -8.32 -21.59 -20.87
C TYR A 263 -6.91 -21.89 -21.38
N GLU A 264 -6.67 -21.91 -22.70
CA GLU A 264 -5.31 -22.04 -23.23
C GLU A 264 -4.41 -20.87 -22.81
N SER A 265 -4.91 -19.63 -22.88
CA SER A 265 -4.14 -18.47 -22.42
C SER A 265 -3.80 -18.56 -20.93
N TYR A 266 -4.71 -19.10 -20.10
CA TYR A 266 -4.41 -19.34 -18.68
C TYR A 266 -3.42 -20.48 -18.46
N ARG A 267 -3.51 -21.57 -19.24
CA ARG A 267 -2.52 -22.66 -19.22
C ARG A 267 -1.12 -22.14 -19.55
N PHE A 268 -0.98 -21.28 -20.55
CA PHE A 268 0.30 -20.64 -20.88
C PHE A 268 0.82 -19.76 -19.73
N CYS A 269 -0.05 -19.02 -19.04
CA CYS A 269 0.35 -18.25 -17.86
C CYS A 269 0.90 -19.16 -16.75
N LEU A 270 0.23 -20.28 -16.46
CA LEU A 270 0.69 -21.26 -15.45
C LEU A 270 2.04 -21.87 -15.82
N ASP A 271 2.23 -22.24 -17.09
CA ASP A 271 3.51 -22.76 -17.60
C ASP A 271 4.63 -21.72 -17.46
N ARG A 272 4.36 -20.45 -17.78
CA ARG A 272 5.32 -19.36 -17.59
C ARG A 272 5.69 -19.16 -16.12
N TRP A 273 4.70 -19.05 -15.23
CA TRP A 273 4.94 -18.92 -13.78
C TRP A 273 5.71 -20.10 -13.19
N SER A 274 5.58 -21.29 -13.76
CA SER A 274 6.35 -22.46 -13.32
C SER A 274 7.83 -22.43 -13.75
N ARG A 275 8.16 -21.64 -14.79
CA ARG A 275 9.50 -21.56 -15.39
C ARG A 275 10.29 -20.31 -15.00
N GLU A 276 9.60 -19.21 -14.69
CA GLU A 276 10.24 -17.98 -14.22
C GLU A 276 10.95 -18.27 -12.89
N GLY A 277 12.29 -18.26 -12.94
CA GLY A 277 13.15 -18.50 -11.79
C GLY A 277 13.01 -17.40 -10.74
N VAL A 278 13.56 -17.64 -9.55
CA VAL A 278 13.58 -16.66 -8.46
C VAL A 278 14.40 -15.45 -8.93
N GLY A 279 13.71 -14.35 -9.26
CA GLY A 279 14.35 -13.06 -9.52
C GLY A 279 15.14 -12.57 -8.30
N ALA A 280 15.62 -11.31 -8.34
CA ALA A 280 16.20 -10.71 -7.15
C ALA A 280 15.22 -10.84 -5.96
N PRO A 281 15.70 -11.14 -4.73
CA PRO A 281 14.83 -11.33 -3.59
C PRO A 281 14.01 -10.07 -3.33
N ASP A 282 12.68 -10.21 -3.38
CA ASP A 282 11.76 -9.13 -3.04
C ASP A 282 11.52 -9.10 -1.53
N LEU A 283 11.97 -8.02 -0.87
CA LEU A 283 11.79 -7.83 0.57
C LEU A 283 10.51 -7.08 0.91
N SER A 284 9.72 -6.66 -0.07
CA SER A 284 8.45 -5.97 0.17
C SER A 284 7.49 -6.78 1.05
N PRO A 285 7.29 -8.09 0.84
CA PRO A 285 6.48 -8.91 1.72
C PRO A 285 7.01 -8.91 3.16
N THR A 286 8.33 -8.92 3.34
CA THR A 286 8.96 -8.88 4.67
C THR A 286 8.67 -7.56 5.38
N ILE A 287 8.85 -6.42 4.71
CA ILE A 287 8.53 -5.10 5.26
C ILE A 287 7.04 -4.97 5.58
N TYR A 288 6.15 -5.38 4.67
CA TYR A 288 4.70 -5.33 4.90
C TYR A 288 4.26 -6.26 6.04
N ASN A 289 4.92 -7.41 6.24
CA ASN A 289 4.67 -8.29 7.37
C ASN A 289 5.10 -7.66 8.71
N LEU A 290 6.21 -6.92 8.76
CA LEU A 290 6.62 -6.16 9.95
C LEU A 290 5.59 -5.07 10.30
N ILE A 291 5.13 -4.33 9.28
CA ILE A 291 4.10 -3.30 9.42
C ILE A 291 2.78 -3.93 9.91
N ASP A 292 2.30 -5.00 9.27
CA ASP A 292 1.07 -5.70 9.67
C ASP A 292 1.19 -6.29 11.08
N GLY A 293 2.35 -6.83 11.44
CA GLY A 293 2.64 -7.30 12.80
C GLY A 293 2.44 -6.20 13.84
N LEU A 294 2.99 -5.01 13.59
CA LEU A 294 2.86 -3.88 14.49
C LEU A 294 1.44 -3.29 14.51
N LEU A 295 0.76 -3.22 13.36
CA LEU A 295 -0.64 -2.80 13.27
C LEU A 295 -1.55 -3.73 14.08
N ARG A 296 -1.36 -5.05 13.97
CA ARG A 296 -2.09 -6.06 14.77
C ARG A 296 -1.81 -5.90 16.25
N PHE A 297 -0.54 -5.66 16.62
CA PHE A 297 -0.15 -5.39 18.00
C PHE A 297 -0.87 -4.15 18.55
N LEU A 298 -0.91 -3.05 17.80
CA LEU A 298 -1.55 -1.80 18.22
C LEU A 298 -3.08 -1.83 18.11
N GLY A 299 -3.66 -2.80 17.39
CA GLY A 299 -5.10 -2.84 17.10
C GLY A 299 -5.53 -1.72 16.15
N ILE A 300 -4.72 -1.46 15.11
CA ILE A 300 -5.01 -0.51 14.04
C ILE A 300 -5.48 -1.29 12.81
N ASN A 301 -6.66 -0.94 12.29
CA ASN A 301 -7.23 -1.61 11.13
C ASN A 301 -6.71 -1.00 9.81
N LEU A 302 -5.88 -1.73 9.07
CA LEU A 302 -5.31 -1.31 7.79
C LEU A 302 -6.37 -0.90 6.74
N TYR A 303 -7.58 -1.48 6.80
CA TYR A 303 -8.66 -1.32 5.83
C TYR A 303 -9.82 -0.42 6.32
N SER A 304 -9.61 0.39 7.36
CA SER A 304 -10.68 1.26 7.86
C SER A 304 -11.17 2.23 6.78
N ALA A 305 -12.45 2.19 6.44
CA ALA A 305 -13.05 3.11 5.47
C ALA A 305 -13.37 4.51 6.05
N HIS A 306 -13.10 4.72 7.35
CA HIS A 306 -13.47 5.93 8.07
C HIS A 306 -12.28 6.51 8.84
N ASN A 307 -12.18 7.84 8.83
CA ASN A 307 -11.28 8.61 9.70
C ASN A 307 -11.89 8.71 11.10
N THR A 308 -11.77 7.65 11.91
CA THR A 308 -12.27 7.62 13.29
C THR A 308 -11.12 7.85 14.27
N THR A 309 -10.77 6.85 15.09
CA THR A 309 -9.58 6.88 15.96
C THR A 309 -8.32 6.47 15.20
N GLN A 310 -8.31 6.55 13.87
CA GLN A 310 -7.20 6.17 13.00
C GLN A 310 -7.48 6.64 11.57
N PRO A 311 -6.43 6.78 10.73
CA PRO A 311 -6.61 7.16 9.33
C PRO A 311 -7.43 6.15 8.52
N LYS A 312 -8.15 6.69 7.54
CA LYS A 312 -8.84 5.94 6.49
C LYS A 312 -7.80 5.31 5.55
N PHE A 313 -7.99 4.03 5.25
CA PHE A 313 -7.21 3.24 4.30
C PHE A 313 -5.69 3.43 4.41
N LEU A 314 -5.13 3.09 5.57
CA LEU A 314 -3.67 3.00 5.74
C LEU A 314 -3.00 2.05 4.73
N VAL A 315 -3.75 1.11 4.13
CA VAL A 315 -3.28 0.28 3.01
C VAL A 315 -2.77 1.12 1.82
N ASP A 316 -3.36 2.30 1.60
CA ASP A 316 -2.97 3.23 0.54
C ASP A 316 -1.69 4.01 0.88
N SER A 317 -1.27 3.94 2.14
CA SER A 317 -0.06 4.60 2.64
C SER A 317 1.13 3.65 2.69
N LEU A 318 0.97 2.37 2.33
CA LEU A 318 2.10 1.43 2.34
C LEU A 318 3.24 1.95 1.46
N PRO A 319 4.50 1.84 1.93
CA PRO A 319 5.63 2.47 1.26
C PRO A 319 6.08 1.65 0.06
N GLU A 320 6.67 2.32 -0.93
CA GLU A 320 7.46 1.63 -1.96
C GLU A 320 8.68 0.97 -1.31
N VAL A 321 9.12 -0.19 -1.81
CA VAL A 321 10.26 -0.92 -1.24
C VAL A 321 11.28 -1.21 -2.33
N TYR A 322 12.45 -0.58 -2.21
CA TYR A 322 13.56 -0.70 -3.13
C TYR A 322 14.64 -1.60 -2.54
N CYS A 323 14.90 -2.73 -3.22
CA CYS A 323 15.97 -3.68 -2.85
C CYS A 323 17.04 -3.65 -3.94
N ARG A 324 18.15 -2.96 -3.71
CA ARG A 324 19.20 -2.75 -4.72
C ARG A 324 20.59 -2.72 -4.08
N ASN A 325 21.59 -3.13 -4.86
CA ASN A 325 23.00 -3.14 -4.45
C ASN A 325 23.73 -1.82 -4.77
N SER A 326 23.04 -0.79 -5.27
CA SER A 326 23.64 0.48 -5.73
C SER A 326 22.92 1.70 -5.18
N ASP A 327 23.70 2.62 -4.62
CA ASP A 327 23.22 3.88 -4.06
C ASP A 327 22.78 4.88 -5.15
N ALA A 328 22.92 4.57 -6.43
CA ALA A 328 22.44 5.42 -7.52
C ALA A 328 20.93 5.69 -7.40
N MET A 329 20.14 4.67 -7.07
CA MET A 329 18.69 4.82 -6.89
C MET A 329 18.37 5.62 -5.62
N LEU A 330 19.10 5.38 -4.52
CA LEU A 330 18.96 6.18 -3.31
C LEU A 330 19.27 7.65 -3.57
N ARG A 331 20.32 7.94 -4.35
CA ARG A 331 20.65 9.31 -4.78
C ARG A 331 19.57 9.91 -5.68
N LYS A 332 18.91 9.14 -6.56
CA LYS A 332 17.75 9.55 -7.36
C LYS A 332 16.55 9.90 -6.45
N LEU A 333 16.21 9.03 -5.48
CA LEU A 333 15.13 9.29 -4.52
C LEU A 333 15.40 10.54 -3.67
N LEU A 334 16.67 10.76 -3.32
CA LEU A 334 17.09 11.91 -2.51
C LEU A 334 17.34 13.19 -3.33
N SER A 335 17.36 13.14 -4.67
CA SER A 335 17.59 14.34 -5.50
C SER A 335 16.35 15.23 -5.66
N GLY A 336 15.21 14.81 -5.09
CA GLY A 336 13.96 15.56 -5.09
C GLY A 336 14.06 16.95 -4.45
N LYS A 337 13.13 17.83 -4.81
CA LYS A 337 13.08 19.23 -4.32
C LYS A 337 13.04 19.26 -2.78
N GLY A 338 13.97 20.01 -2.18
CA GLY A 338 13.97 20.33 -0.75
C GLY A 338 14.81 19.42 0.16
N VAL A 339 15.50 18.41 -0.37
CA VAL A 339 16.47 17.60 0.42
C VAL A 339 17.83 18.30 0.40
N THR A 340 18.33 18.67 1.57
CA THR A 340 19.65 19.30 1.74
C THR A 340 20.77 18.27 1.56
N GLU A 341 21.96 18.71 1.12
CA GLU A 341 23.14 17.83 1.02
C GLU A 341 23.50 17.15 2.34
N HIS A 342 23.22 17.84 3.46
CA HIS A 342 23.41 17.30 4.80
C HIS A 342 22.45 16.13 5.10
N GLU A 343 21.16 16.26 4.77
CA GLU A 343 20.18 15.17 4.88
C GLU A 343 20.59 13.98 4.01
N LYS A 344 21.09 14.22 2.78
CA LYS A 344 21.59 13.14 1.90
C LYS A 344 22.74 12.37 2.53
N LYS A 345 23.76 13.08 3.03
CA LYS A 345 24.92 12.48 3.69
C LYS A 345 24.48 11.67 4.91
N THR A 346 23.56 12.20 5.70
CA THR A 346 23.03 11.52 6.89
C THR A 346 22.26 10.25 6.54
N MET A 347 21.42 10.28 5.50
CA MET A 347 20.68 9.10 5.06
C MET A 347 21.61 8.03 4.50
N LEU A 348 22.62 8.41 3.71
CA LEU A 348 23.64 7.48 3.21
C LEU A 348 24.40 6.83 4.37
N ALA A 349 24.85 7.60 5.36
CA ALA A 349 25.52 7.07 6.55
C ALA A 349 24.61 6.12 7.36
N ARG A 350 23.31 6.41 7.46
CA ARG A 350 22.34 5.51 8.11
C ARG A 350 22.20 4.18 7.37
N VAL A 351 22.09 4.22 6.04
CA VAL A 351 22.07 3.02 5.20
C VAL A 351 23.36 2.23 5.33
N GLU A 352 24.50 2.92 5.45
CA GLU A 352 25.78 2.27 5.69
C GLU A 352 25.84 1.54 7.03
N ALA A 353 25.35 2.16 8.09
CA ALA A 353 25.36 1.58 9.43
C ALA A 353 24.29 0.51 9.66
N SER A 354 23.10 0.67 9.08
CA SER A 354 21.89 -0.11 9.43
C SER A 354 21.39 -1.03 8.31
N GLY A 355 21.97 -0.94 7.12
CA GLY A 355 21.60 -1.70 5.92
C GLY A 355 20.28 -1.29 5.26
N SER A 356 19.39 -0.59 5.98
CA SER A 356 18.09 -0.13 5.51
C SER A 356 17.68 1.20 6.12
N VAL A 357 16.82 1.95 5.40
CA VAL A 357 16.25 3.21 5.87
C VAL A 357 14.84 3.41 5.29
N TYR A 358 13.92 3.95 6.09
CA TYR A 358 12.68 4.53 5.61
C TYR A 358 12.88 6.01 5.32
N LEU A 359 12.43 6.45 4.14
CA LEU A 359 12.49 7.82 3.66
C LEU A 359 11.08 8.41 3.71
N PRO A 360 10.71 9.17 4.77
CA PRO A 360 9.35 9.68 4.91
C PRO A 360 8.91 10.47 3.70
N ARG A 361 9.74 11.42 3.23
CA ARG A 361 9.46 12.40 2.14
C ARG A 361 8.89 11.79 0.87
N VAL A 362 9.42 10.63 0.47
CA VAL A 362 9.01 9.90 -0.74
C VAL A 362 8.23 8.62 -0.40
N ASN A 363 7.91 8.42 0.88
CA ASN A 363 7.27 7.22 1.40
C ASN A 363 7.89 5.91 0.88
N ALA A 364 9.22 5.78 0.98
CA ALA A 364 9.95 4.64 0.41
C ALA A 364 10.90 4.01 1.43
N PHE A 365 11.02 2.68 1.37
CA PHE A 365 12.11 1.93 1.99
C PHE A 365 13.22 1.72 0.98
N TYR A 366 14.44 2.01 1.41
CA TYR A 366 15.64 1.59 0.69
C TYR A 366 16.37 0.54 1.52
N ILE A 367 16.64 -0.61 0.91
CA ILE A 367 17.30 -1.75 1.55
C ILE A 367 18.51 -2.14 0.70
N ARG A 368 19.70 -1.92 1.25
CA ARG A 368 20.98 -2.36 0.70
C ARG A 368 21.37 -3.73 1.26
N GLU A 369 21.21 -3.89 2.57
CA GLU A 369 21.42 -5.14 3.30
C GLU A 369 20.30 -5.30 4.32
N PHE A 370 19.58 -6.42 4.26
CA PHE A 370 18.46 -6.64 5.17
C PHE A 370 18.96 -7.05 6.56
N GLN A 371 18.70 -6.19 7.55
CA GLN A 371 18.95 -6.48 8.95
C GLN A 371 17.65 -6.35 9.75
N MET A 372 17.16 -7.47 10.31
CA MET A 372 15.85 -7.57 10.94
C MET A 372 15.60 -6.49 12.01
N MET A 373 16.58 -6.23 12.88
CA MET A 373 16.47 -5.25 13.96
C MET A 373 16.21 -3.83 13.43
N HIS A 374 16.95 -3.41 12.41
CA HIS A 374 16.85 -2.08 11.82
C HIS A 374 15.62 -1.95 10.92
N ALA A 375 15.30 -2.98 10.13
CA ALA A 375 14.09 -2.99 9.32
C ALA A 375 12.82 -2.87 10.19
N ALA A 376 12.81 -3.50 11.38
CA ALA A 376 11.72 -3.39 12.34
C ALA A 376 11.60 -1.98 12.95
N GLU A 377 12.72 -1.30 13.18
CA GLU A 377 12.73 0.10 13.62
C GLU A 377 12.16 1.03 12.56
N GLU A 378 12.61 0.88 11.32
CA GLU A 378 12.15 1.69 10.20
C GLU A 378 10.67 1.41 9.87
N ALA A 379 10.19 0.17 10.01
CA ALA A 379 8.77 -0.17 9.92
C ALA A 379 7.91 0.54 10.98
N ALA A 380 8.42 0.66 12.20
CA ALA A 380 7.75 1.39 13.27
C ALA A 380 7.77 2.91 13.01
N ARG A 381 8.89 3.44 12.49
CA ARG A 381 9.01 4.83 12.05
C ARG A 381 8.00 5.16 10.96
N PHE A 382 7.94 4.34 9.91
CA PHE A 382 6.92 4.41 8.87
C PHE A 382 5.51 4.46 9.46
N LEU A 383 5.17 3.53 10.36
CA LEU A 383 3.82 3.44 10.88
C LEU A 383 3.41 4.71 11.64
N HIS A 384 4.33 5.30 12.41
CA HIS A 384 4.08 6.57 13.09
C HIS A 384 3.80 7.69 12.07
N HIS A 385 4.59 7.81 11.00
CA HIS A 385 4.34 8.80 9.95
C HIS A 385 3.03 8.53 9.20
N ALA A 386 2.75 7.28 8.82
CA ALA A 386 1.51 6.90 8.13
C ALA A 386 0.27 7.19 8.98
N CYS A 387 0.34 6.96 10.29
CA CYS A 387 -0.72 7.28 11.24
C CYS A 387 -1.02 8.78 11.33
N ARG A 388 -0.05 9.64 10.98
CA ARG A 388 -0.18 11.11 10.92
C ARG A 388 -0.47 11.63 9.51
N GLY A 389 -0.54 10.74 8.52
CA GLY A 389 -0.89 11.07 7.13
C GLY A 389 0.27 11.08 6.13
N LEU A 390 1.42 10.45 6.44
CA LEU A 390 2.68 10.51 5.67
C LEU A 390 3.22 11.96 5.56
N PRO A 391 4.51 12.18 5.24
CA PRO A 391 5.24 13.34 5.71
C PRO A 391 4.55 14.65 5.34
N LEU A 392 4.39 15.49 6.36
CA LEU A 392 4.33 16.95 6.29
C LEU A 392 3.71 17.45 4.98
N ARG A 393 2.37 17.51 4.93
CA ARG A 393 1.66 18.27 3.89
C ARG A 393 2.41 19.59 3.69
N ALA A 394 3.08 19.73 2.55
CA ALA A 394 3.58 21.01 2.03
C ALA A 394 2.45 22.04 1.79
N ASN A 395 1.20 21.67 2.11
CA ASN A 395 0.02 22.53 2.10
C ASN A 395 -0.40 23.01 3.51
N GLY A 396 0.34 22.66 4.57
CA GLY A 396 0.27 23.37 5.84
C GLY A 396 1.30 24.48 5.81
N ASN A 397 0.87 25.74 5.92
CA ASN A 397 1.73 26.94 5.97
C ASN A 397 3.11 26.65 6.60
N ALA A 398 4.13 26.50 5.76
CA ALA A 398 5.56 26.46 6.15
C ALA A 398 6.05 27.85 6.58
N ASN A 399 5.22 28.58 7.33
CA ASN A 399 5.43 29.98 7.71
C ASN A 399 5.46 30.18 9.24
N ALA A 400 5.37 29.13 10.05
CA ALA A 400 5.70 29.21 11.47
C ALA A 400 7.08 28.60 11.66
N ALA A 401 8.06 29.40 12.10
CA ALA A 401 9.32 28.88 12.58
C ALA A 401 9.02 27.92 13.75
N GLU A 402 9.21 26.62 13.55
CA GLU A 402 9.06 25.65 14.63
C GLU A 402 10.08 25.99 15.73
N ALA A 403 9.63 26.01 16.98
CA ALA A 403 10.53 26.20 18.10
C ALA A 403 11.54 25.04 18.12
N GLN A 404 12.84 25.35 18.26
CA GLN A 404 13.92 24.35 18.27
C GLN A 404 13.67 23.22 19.30
N GLU A 405 13.02 23.56 20.42
CA GLU A 405 12.58 22.61 21.44
C GLU A 405 11.57 21.59 20.90
N ASP A 406 10.58 22.00 20.12
CA ASP A 406 9.59 21.09 19.53
C ASP A 406 10.21 20.19 18.46
N VAL A 407 11.15 20.71 17.67
CA VAL A 407 11.93 19.90 16.71
C VAL A 407 12.69 18.80 17.45
N PHE A 408 13.35 19.15 18.56
CA PHE A 408 14.09 18.21 19.38
C PHE A 408 13.20 17.10 19.95
N TYR A 409 12.09 17.46 20.61
CA TYR A 409 11.22 16.47 21.23
C TYR A 409 10.39 15.67 20.24
N THR A 410 10.05 16.23 19.07
CA THR A 410 9.42 15.48 17.99
C THR A 410 10.33 14.35 17.54
N ARG A 411 11.61 14.65 17.31
CA ARG A 411 12.60 13.67 16.86
C ARG A 411 12.89 12.61 17.94
N ALA A 412 13.00 13.03 19.21
CA ALA A 412 13.20 12.11 20.32
C ALA A 412 11.99 11.18 20.52
N LEU A 413 10.75 11.67 20.33
CA LEU A 413 9.54 10.84 20.35
C LEU A 413 9.49 9.87 19.17
N GLU A 414 9.85 10.32 17.97
CA GLU A 414 9.93 9.47 16.78
C GLU A 414 10.91 8.32 16.99
N ASP A 415 12.11 8.60 17.49
CA ASP A 415 13.10 7.57 17.81
C ASP A 415 12.66 6.66 18.97
N ALA A 416 11.93 7.19 19.96
CA ALA A 416 11.35 6.37 21.02
C ALA A 416 10.30 5.38 20.52
N LEU A 417 9.41 5.82 19.62
CA LEU A 417 8.37 4.97 19.04
C LEU A 417 8.96 3.96 18.05
N ALA A 418 9.94 4.37 17.24
CA ALA A 418 10.66 3.49 16.32
C ALA A 418 11.40 2.38 17.09
N TYR A 419 12.14 2.76 18.13
CA TYR A 419 12.86 1.82 18.99
C TYR A 419 11.91 0.89 19.74
N PHE A 420 10.84 1.41 20.34
CA PHE A 420 9.79 0.60 20.98
C PHE A 420 9.19 -0.42 20.01
N GLY A 421 8.77 0.03 18.82
CA GLY A 421 8.17 -0.84 17.80
C GLY A 421 9.14 -1.92 17.33
N SER A 422 10.43 -1.59 17.21
CA SER A 422 11.46 -2.59 16.90
C SER A 422 11.60 -3.66 17.98
N ARG A 423 11.49 -3.33 19.28
CA ARG A 423 11.54 -4.31 20.38
C ARG A 423 10.29 -5.18 20.42
N VAL A 424 9.13 -4.65 20.00
CA VAL A 424 7.90 -5.45 19.84
C VAL A 424 8.05 -6.48 18.72
N LEU A 425 8.63 -6.09 17.59
CA LEU A 425 8.79 -6.95 16.40
C LEU A 425 10.03 -7.87 16.50
N TYR A 426 11.07 -7.44 17.20
CA TYR A 426 12.32 -8.15 17.41
C TYR A 426 12.71 -8.10 18.91
N PRO A 427 12.12 -8.96 19.77
CA PRO A 427 12.31 -8.92 21.22
C PRO A 427 13.75 -9.14 21.70
N ALA A 428 14.61 -9.72 20.85
CA ALA A 428 16.02 -9.94 21.14
C ALA A 428 16.87 -8.66 21.08
N ARG A 429 16.32 -7.52 20.60
CA ARG A 429 17.04 -6.23 20.61
C ARG A 429 17.44 -5.86 22.06
N PRO A 430 18.74 -5.65 22.33
CA PRO A 430 19.21 -5.21 23.64
C PRO A 430 18.58 -3.88 24.02
N PRO A 431 18.12 -3.68 25.28
CA PRO A 431 17.54 -2.41 25.71
C PRO A 431 18.63 -1.35 25.86
N ALA A 432 18.36 -0.13 25.40
CA ALA A 432 19.21 1.04 25.64
C ALA A 432 18.93 1.58 27.04
N ARG A 433 19.96 1.67 27.86
CA ARG A 433 19.90 2.07 29.26
C ARG A 433 20.72 3.32 29.53
N GLU A 434 20.40 3.95 30.66
CA GLU A 434 21.17 5.08 31.16
C GLU A 434 22.58 4.66 31.63
N SER A 435 22.77 3.39 32.02
CA SER A 435 24.09 2.82 32.30
C SER A 435 25.01 2.89 31.08
N ASP A 436 24.47 2.61 29.90
CA ASP A 436 25.22 2.56 28.65
C ASP A 436 25.77 3.95 28.28
N LEU A 437 25.12 5.04 28.74
CA LEU A 437 25.66 6.39 28.59
C LEU A 437 26.91 6.61 29.44
N TYR A 438 26.97 6.03 30.64
CA TYR A 438 28.11 6.23 31.54
C TYR A 438 29.34 5.48 31.06
N GLU A 439 29.17 4.36 30.37
CA GLU A 439 30.26 3.62 29.72
C GLU A 439 30.94 4.44 28.60
N LEU A 440 30.23 5.41 28.00
CA LEU A 440 30.80 6.29 26.96
C LEU A 440 31.86 7.26 27.51
N TYR A 441 31.93 7.50 28.83
CA TYR A 441 33.01 8.29 29.42
C TYR A 441 34.36 7.55 29.41
N ASP A 442 34.35 6.22 29.29
CA ASP A 442 35.57 5.42 29.25
C ASP A 442 36.24 5.42 27.86
N TYR A 443 35.58 5.98 26.84
CA TYR A 443 36.11 6.07 25.48
C TYR A 443 37.32 6.99 25.45
N THR A 444 38.39 6.57 24.78
CA THR A 444 39.55 7.42 24.56
C THR A 444 39.29 8.44 23.45
N ARG A 445 40.16 9.46 23.34
CA ARG A 445 40.12 10.39 22.20
C ARG A 445 40.17 9.66 20.86
N GLU A 446 41.04 8.66 20.75
CA GLU A 446 41.22 7.87 19.52
C GLU A 446 39.95 7.07 19.20
N ASP A 447 39.28 6.49 20.20
CA ASP A 447 38.03 5.75 19.99
C ASP A 447 36.93 6.64 19.42
N VAL A 448 36.74 7.82 19.99
CA VAL A 448 35.69 8.77 19.57
C VAL A 448 35.94 9.27 18.15
N GLU A 449 37.17 9.68 17.84
CA GLU A 449 37.53 10.26 16.54
C GLU A 449 37.58 9.21 15.42
N GLN A 450 37.72 7.91 15.75
CA GLN A 450 37.62 6.81 14.78
C GLN A 450 36.19 6.31 14.57
N GLN A 451 35.36 6.30 15.62
CA GLN A 451 34.01 5.71 15.57
C GLN A 451 32.92 6.73 15.25
N THR A 452 33.19 8.03 15.44
CA THR A 452 32.21 9.10 15.28
C THR A 452 32.78 10.23 14.43
N SER A 453 31.90 11.11 13.93
CA SER A 453 32.31 12.34 13.25
C SER A 453 32.62 13.50 14.21
N PHE A 454 32.58 13.27 15.53
CA PHE A 454 32.68 14.33 16.54
C PHE A 454 34.10 14.42 17.12
N GLU A 455 34.52 15.63 17.46
CA GLU A 455 35.72 15.83 18.26
C GLU A 455 35.50 15.34 19.70
N PHE A 456 36.56 14.82 20.34
CA PHE A 456 36.45 14.25 21.68
C PHE A 456 35.81 15.18 22.72
N GLN A 457 36.22 16.46 22.76
CA GLN A 457 35.64 17.42 23.72
C GLN A 457 34.17 17.69 23.45
N GLU A 458 33.76 17.65 22.19
CA GLU A 458 32.36 17.84 21.81
C GLU A 458 31.52 16.63 22.20
N PHE A 459 32.03 15.43 21.93
CA PHE A 459 31.39 14.19 22.33
C PHE A 459 31.14 14.14 23.85
N ILE A 460 32.13 14.48 24.68
CA ILE A 460 31.95 14.54 26.14
C ILE A 460 30.86 15.53 26.54
N ARG A 461 30.81 16.73 25.94
CA ARG A 461 29.73 17.70 26.20
C ARG A 461 28.35 17.15 25.81
N MET A 462 28.26 16.34 24.76
CA MET A 462 27.02 15.69 24.36
C MET A 462 26.59 14.63 25.39
N ILE A 463 27.53 13.83 25.92
CA ILE A 463 27.24 12.86 26.98
C ILE A 463 26.80 13.57 28.28
N ASP A 464 27.49 14.66 28.65
CA ASP A 464 27.11 15.49 29.80
C ASP A 464 25.67 16.02 29.65
N PHE A 465 25.32 16.52 28.47
CA PHE A 465 23.96 16.97 28.18
C PHE A 465 22.96 15.83 28.32
N LEU A 466 23.23 14.64 27.78
CA LEU A 466 22.35 13.48 27.91
C LEU A 466 22.13 13.13 29.38
N ALA A 467 23.20 13.01 30.18
CA ALA A 467 23.10 12.70 31.60
C ALA A 467 22.31 13.77 32.38
N LEU A 468 22.57 15.05 32.11
CA LEU A 468 21.83 16.17 32.71
C LEU A 468 20.35 16.16 32.31
N HIS A 469 20.04 15.88 31.04
CA HIS A 469 18.68 15.81 30.53
C HIS A 469 17.91 14.66 31.17
N ARG A 470 18.52 13.48 31.33
CA ARG A 470 17.94 12.35 32.07
C ARG A 470 17.59 12.68 33.51
N GLY A 471 18.42 13.47 34.18
CA GLY A 471 18.12 14.00 35.51
C GLY A 471 16.97 15.02 35.49
N PHE A 472 16.96 15.91 34.49
CA PHE A 472 15.94 16.94 34.30
C PHE A 472 14.56 16.35 34.02
N GLU A 473 14.45 15.31 33.20
CA GLU A 473 13.22 14.58 32.88
C GLU A 473 12.36 14.24 34.11
N ARG A 474 13.00 13.89 35.23
CA ARG A 474 12.31 13.50 36.48
C ARG A 474 11.72 14.69 37.23
N ASN A 475 12.27 15.88 37.00
CA ASN A 475 12.00 17.10 37.77
C ASN A 475 11.57 18.28 36.90
N ALA A 476 11.26 18.08 35.62
CA ALA A 476 10.98 19.16 34.68
C ALA A 476 9.93 20.16 35.20
N GLY A 477 8.86 19.67 35.85
CA GLY A 477 7.82 20.52 36.44
C GLY A 477 8.25 21.37 37.66
N ARG A 478 9.47 21.21 38.17
CA ARG A 478 10.06 22.07 39.22
C ARG A 478 10.71 23.33 38.66
N TYR A 479 10.95 23.38 37.35
CA TYR A 479 11.64 24.48 36.69
C TYR A 479 10.64 25.26 35.83
N PRO A 480 10.46 26.58 36.05
CA PRO A 480 9.60 27.41 35.20
C PRO A 480 10.09 27.49 33.75
N GLN A 481 11.41 27.36 33.56
CA GLN A 481 12.08 27.27 32.26
C GLN A 481 13.21 26.23 32.35
N PRO A 482 13.57 25.53 31.25
CA PRO A 482 14.67 24.57 31.28
C PRO A 482 15.96 25.23 31.79
N PRO A 483 16.77 24.56 32.61
CA PRO A 483 18.08 25.07 33.04
C PRO A 483 18.96 25.43 31.83
N ARG A 484 19.84 26.42 31.97
CA ARG A 484 20.70 26.91 30.87
C ARG A 484 21.46 25.80 30.12
N PRO A 485 22.09 24.80 30.77
CA PRO A 485 22.74 23.70 30.05
C PRO A 485 21.77 22.86 29.19
N ILE A 486 20.52 22.71 29.63
CA ILE A 486 19.48 22.05 28.85
C ILE A 486 19.07 22.92 27.67
N GLN A 487 18.86 24.22 27.88
CA GLN A 487 18.53 25.16 26.80
C GLN A 487 19.61 25.17 25.71
N GLU A 488 20.89 25.24 26.10
CA GLU A 488 22.02 25.24 25.18
C GLU A 488 22.09 23.94 24.36
N GLY A 489 21.89 22.77 24.99
CA GLY A 489 21.91 21.49 24.27
C GLY A 489 20.68 21.23 23.39
N LEU A 490 19.55 21.87 23.66
CA LEU A 490 18.40 21.87 22.73
C LEU A 490 18.70 22.69 21.45
N HIS A 491 19.58 23.69 21.53
CA HIS A 491 20.02 24.51 20.40
C HIS A 491 21.32 23.97 19.80
N CYS A 492 21.22 22.81 19.13
CA CYS A 492 22.36 22.14 18.52
C CYS A 492 22.23 22.02 16.99
N GLU A 493 23.37 21.93 16.31
CA GLU A 493 23.46 21.66 14.88
C GLU A 493 22.88 20.29 14.51
N ALA A 494 22.60 20.07 13.23
CA ALA A 494 21.86 18.90 12.75
C ALA A 494 22.48 17.55 13.15
N GLU A 495 23.80 17.35 13.00
CA GLU A 495 24.46 16.08 13.38
C GLU A 495 24.32 15.78 14.88
N LYS A 496 24.48 16.81 15.73
CA LYS A 496 24.36 16.70 17.19
C LYS A 496 22.90 16.42 17.57
N LEU A 497 21.97 17.10 16.93
CA LEU A 497 20.53 16.90 17.13
C LEU A 497 20.14 15.44 16.87
N ASP A 498 20.57 14.86 15.75
CA ASP A 498 20.32 13.46 15.41
C ASP A 498 20.87 12.50 16.46
N TYR A 499 22.10 12.71 16.93
CA TYR A 499 22.70 11.85 17.94
C TYR A 499 21.96 11.95 19.28
N LEU A 500 21.76 13.17 19.79
CA LEU A 500 21.16 13.42 21.10
C LEU A 500 19.72 12.91 21.18
N THR A 501 18.90 13.22 20.18
CA THR A 501 17.49 12.81 20.14
C THR A 501 17.34 11.29 20.01
N ARG A 502 18.22 10.63 19.25
CA ARG A 502 18.25 9.17 19.14
C ARG A 502 18.59 8.49 20.46
N GLN A 503 19.61 8.95 21.18
CA GLN A 503 19.99 8.36 22.47
C GLN A 503 18.86 8.51 23.50
N LEU A 504 18.29 9.71 23.62
CA LEU A 504 17.12 9.95 24.49
C LEU A 504 15.91 9.12 24.08
N GLY A 505 15.64 9.05 22.77
CA GLY A 505 14.55 8.28 22.19
C GLY A 505 14.69 6.80 22.50
N TYR A 506 15.85 6.19 22.26
CA TYR A 506 16.10 4.77 22.49
C TYR A 506 15.92 4.37 23.96
N MET A 507 16.45 5.18 24.89
CA MET A 507 16.24 4.95 26.31
C MET A 507 14.77 5.08 26.71
N LEU A 508 14.05 6.08 26.18
CA LEU A 508 12.62 6.24 26.43
C LEU A 508 11.79 5.11 25.82
N GLY A 509 12.15 4.64 24.62
CA GLY A 509 11.54 3.48 23.97
C GLY A 509 11.75 2.19 24.77
N SER A 510 12.91 2.03 25.40
CA SER A 510 13.18 0.93 26.35
C SER A 510 12.29 1.03 27.59
N ASP A 511 12.20 2.22 28.20
CA ASP A 511 11.30 2.47 29.34
C ASP A 511 9.83 2.22 28.98
N LEU A 512 9.41 2.56 27.75
CA LEU A 512 8.07 2.31 27.22
C LEU A 512 7.79 0.81 27.06
N TYR A 513 8.74 0.06 26.50
CA TYR A 513 8.61 -1.38 26.31
C TYR A 513 8.52 -2.13 27.63
N ASP A 514 9.39 -1.80 28.59
CA ASP A 514 9.39 -2.43 29.91
C ASP A 514 8.09 -2.09 30.66
N ALA A 515 7.62 -0.84 30.58
CA ALA A 515 6.33 -0.46 31.18
C ALA A 515 5.13 -1.20 30.57
N TYR A 516 5.19 -1.55 29.28
CA TYR A 516 4.18 -2.39 28.66
C TYR A 516 4.25 -3.84 29.16
N LEU A 517 5.44 -4.44 29.23
CA LEU A 517 5.62 -5.81 29.74
C LEU A 517 5.21 -5.95 31.21
N GLU A 518 5.45 -4.91 32.01
CA GLU A 518 5.03 -4.84 33.41
C GLU A 518 3.52 -4.58 33.58
N GLY A 519 2.76 -4.49 32.49
CA GLY A 519 1.31 -4.26 32.50
C GLY A 519 0.88 -2.84 32.90
N ARG A 520 1.83 -1.90 33.01
CA ARG A 520 1.57 -0.50 33.39
C ARG A 520 1.00 0.32 32.25
N LEU A 521 1.27 -0.09 31.01
CA LEU A 521 0.74 0.53 29.81
C LEU A 521 -0.14 -0.45 29.04
N THR A 522 -1.20 0.08 28.43
CA THR A 522 -2.12 -0.70 27.59
C THR A 522 -1.82 -0.48 26.11
N ARG A 523 -2.19 -1.45 25.27
CA ARG A 523 -2.13 -1.32 23.81
C ARG A 523 -2.90 -0.10 23.30
N ARG A 524 -4.03 0.25 23.93
CA ARG A 524 -4.81 1.45 23.59
C ARG A 524 -4.01 2.74 23.80
N PHE A 525 -3.23 2.80 24.88
CA PHE A 525 -2.36 3.96 25.13
C PHE A 525 -1.24 4.05 24.09
N LEU A 526 -0.58 2.92 23.79
CA LEU A 526 0.47 2.85 22.77
C LEU A 526 -0.05 3.24 21.39
N LYS A 527 -1.23 2.74 20.98
CA LYS A 527 -1.92 3.17 19.76
C LYS A 527 -2.12 4.70 19.74
N GLY A 528 -2.50 5.30 20.87
CA GLY A 528 -2.66 6.74 20.99
C GLY A 528 -1.37 7.53 20.73
N LEU A 529 -0.20 6.98 21.10
CA LEU A 529 1.08 7.61 20.82
C LEU A 529 1.43 7.60 19.32
N PHE A 530 1.19 6.48 18.62
CA PHE A 530 1.40 6.39 17.17
C PHE A 530 0.47 7.30 16.37
N LEU A 531 -0.68 7.65 16.91
CA LEU A 531 -1.68 8.54 16.29
C LEU A 531 -1.53 10.00 16.71
N LEU A 532 -0.54 10.33 17.54
CA LEU A 532 -0.39 11.67 18.09
C LEU A 532 0.15 12.64 17.03
N HIS A 533 -0.58 13.73 16.82
CA HIS A 533 -0.15 14.85 15.99
C HIS A 533 0.75 15.79 16.81
N LEU A 534 1.96 16.04 16.33
CA LEU A 534 3.01 16.78 17.04
C LEU A 534 3.27 18.17 16.45
N GLU A 535 2.51 18.58 15.43
CA GLU A 535 2.81 19.76 14.60
C GLU A 535 2.46 21.10 15.29
N GLN A 536 1.73 21.09 16.41
CA GLN A 536 1.37 22.30 17.12
C GLN A 536 2.45 22.72 18.13
N PRO A 537 2.83 24.00 18.21
CA PRO A 537 3.85 24.49 19.16
C PRO A 537 3.60 24.05 20.60
N GLY A 538 4.64 23.55 21.27
CA GLY A 538 4.64 23.03 22.64
C GLY A 538 4.07 21.63 22.82
N THR A 539 3.48 21.03 21.78
CA THR A 539 2.81 19.72 21.87
C THR A 539 3.83 18.60 22.03
N ALA A 540 4.94 18.65 21.29
CA ALA A 540 5.97 17.62 21.32
C ALA A 540 6.66 17.56 22.68
N ALA A 541 7.08 18.71 23.22
CA ALA A 541 7.66 18.81 24.56
C ALA A 541 6.70 18.28 25.64
N SER A 542 5.44 18.72 25.61
CA SER A 542 4.41 18.28 26.56
C SER A 542 4.15 16.78 26.49
N ALA A 543 4.08 16.21 25.28
CA ALA A 543 3.91 14.79 25.05
C ALA A 543 5.09 13.98 25.59
N TYR A 544 6.33 14.41 25.31
CA TYR A 544 7.55 13.78 25.78
C TYR A 544 7.58 13.70 27.31
N PHE A 545 7.43 14.83 28.02
CA PHE A 545 7.48 14.84 29.48
C PHE A 545 6.29 14.13 30.12
N SER A 546 5.11 14.16 29.49
CA SER A 546 3.96 13.39 29.96
C SER A 546 4.20 11.89 29.83
N LEU A 547 4.84 11.45 28.74
CA LEU A 547 5.22 10.06 28.56
C LEU A 547 6.27 9.63 29.59
N VAL A 548 7.36 10.38 29.73
CA VAL A 548 8.42 10.18 30.74
C VAL A 548 7.83 9.99 32.12
N ARG A 549 6.96 10.93 32.56
CA ARG A 549 6.28 10.83 33.87
C ARG A 549 5.53 9.51 34.01
N LYS A 550 4.81 9.08 32.98
CA LYS A 550 4.02 7.85 33.02
C LYS A 550 4.86 6.58 33.07
N VAL A 551 5.96 6.51 32.30
CA VAL A 551 6.83 5.32 32.28
C VAL A 551 7.74 5.25 33.50
N ARG A 552 8.14 6.39 34.09
CA ARG A 552 9.11 6.45 35.20
C ARG A 552 8.49 6.62 36.59
N ALA A 553 7.28 7.16 36.75
CA ALA A 553 6.64 7.33 38.06
C ALA A 553 6.40 6.01 38.82
N ALA A 554 6.30 4.89 38.10
CA ALA A 554 5.93 3.59 38.68
C ALA A 554 7.10 2.71 39.13
N LYS A 555 8.35 2.96 38.71
CA LYS A 555 9.54 2.26 39.24
C LYS A 555 9.70 2.45 40.75
N ASN A 556 9.17 3.54 41.30
CA ASN A 556 9.26 3.86 42.73
C ASN A 556 8.38 2.99 43.64
N LYS A 557 7.26 2.39 43.16
CA LYS A 557 6.40 1.55 44.02
C LYS A 557 6.99 0.16 44.28
N VAL A 558 7.73 -0.40 43.32
CA VAL A 558 8.34 -1.73 43.45
C VAL A 558 9.59 -1.68 44.32
N HIS A 559 10.39 -0.61 44.27
CA HIS A 559 11.53 -0.42 45.18
C HIS A 559 11.14 0.01 46.60
N ALA A 560 9.97 0.63 46.79
CA ALA A 560 9.47 0.97 48.13
C ALA A 560 8.77 -0.20 48.84
N ALA A 561 8.27 -1.21 48.11
CA ALA A 561 7.63 -2.39 48.67
C ALA A 561 8.60 -3.57 48.93
N GLY A 562 9.86 -3.43 48.52
CA GLY A 562 10.94 -4.42 48.73
C GLY A 562 12.01 -3.97 49.74
N LYS A 563 11.70 -3.00 50.59
CA LYS A 563 12.53 -2.63 51.75
C LYS A 563 11.80 -2.95 53.05
#